data_AF-A0A9D8MYY9-F1
#
_entry.id   AF-A0A9D8MYY9-F1
#
_cell.length_a   1.000
_cell.length_b   1.000
_cell.length_c   1.000
_cell.angle_alpha   90.00
_cell.angle_beta   90.00
_cell.angle_gamma   90.00
#
_symmetry.space_group_name_H-M   'P 1'
#
loop_
_entity.id
_entity.type
_entity.pdbx_description
1 polymer ?
#
loop_
_entity_poly.entity_id
_entity_poly.type
_entity_poly.pdbx_seq_one_letter_code
_entity_poly.pdbx_strand_id
1 'polypeptide(L)'
;MVGKNASVDGSVMTSHTCDSWYRTWMSIEPAKDYPRDTITNIYEGLMHTEHSKDMTDVKVRGTIPQARHTYRFLNTAYPCLNEKQLAMGETTISGRDTLQNDKGLFLIEELQRVALQRCTTARQAIRLMGSLIKQYGYGDSGECLTIADQNEVWIFEVFGEGPKQIGGVWAAQRIPDDEVAVSANICRIGKLNLSDTDHFMASDNVFSVARQLNLWDGTGEFSFWKAYSGGNYFDEPKNYSVRELFIMQQLAPDANFTDEMGELPLSVKPKEKLSVESVSKLLGSYYEGTELSLS
;
A
#
# COMPACT_ATOMS: atom_id res chain seq x y z
N MET A 1 8.51 -4.25 4.63
CA MET A 1 7.88 -5.58 4.47
C MET A 1 8.96 -6.65 4.59
N VAL A 2 8.77 -7.67 5.43
CA VAL A 2 9.76 -8.73 5.66
C VAL A 2 9.11 -10.09 5.44
N GLY A 3 9.64 -10.88 4.51
CA GLY A 3 9.22 -12.26 4.29
C GLY A 3 9.58 -13.16 5.48
N LYS A 4 8.82 -14.24 5.68
CA LYS A 4 8.98 -15.13 6.84
C LYS A 4 10.37 -15.78 6.98
N ASN A 5 11.06 -16.04 5.88
CA ASN A 5 12.41 -16.60 5.89
C ASN A 5 13.48 -15.50 6.01
N ALA A 6 13.13 -14.23 5.78
CA ALA A 6 13.98 -13.07 6.00
C ALA A 6 13.97 -12.57 7.45
N SER A 7 13.00 -13.00 8.27
CA SER A 7 12.96 -12.68 9.70
C SER A 7 13.74 -13.69 10.55
N VAL A 8 14.16 -13.24 11.74
CA VAL A 8 14.91 -14.05 12.71
C VAL A 8 14.07 -15.15 13.36
N ASP A 9 12.76 -14.96 13.44
CA ASP A 9 11.82 -15.81 14.20
C ASP A 9 10.77 -16.50 13.33
N GLY A 10 10.80 -16.32 12.00
CA GLY A 10 9.81 -16.90 11.10
C GLY A 10 8.53 -16.09 10.94
N SER A 11 8.43 -14.92 11.58
CA SER A 11 7.28 -14.03 11.43
C SER A 11 7.28 -13.30 10.08
N VAL A 12 6.09 -12.98 9.59
CA VAL A 12 5.89 -12.07 8.46
C VAL A 12 5.66 -10.67 9.03
N MET A 13 6.35 -9.66 8.51
CA MET A 13 6.25 -8.30 9.05
C MET A 13 5.83 -7.28 8.01
N THR A 14 4.89 -6.42 8.41
CA THR A 14 4.65 -5.12 7.78
C THR A 14 4.80 -4.02 8.84
N SER A 15 5.22 -2.83 8.43
CA SER A 15 5.44 -1.69 9.33
C SER A 15 5.34 -0.39 8.54
N HIS A 16 4.95 0.69 9.23
CA HIS A 16 4.67 2.01 8.66
C HIS A 16 4.98 3.10 9.69
N THR A 17 5.70 4.15 9.29
CA THR A 17 5.81 5.42 10.03
C THR A 17 4.76 6.40 9.51
N CYS A 18 3.80 6.76 10.38
CA CYS A 18 2.69 7.63 10.01
C CYS A 18 3.10 9.11 10.10
N ASP A 19 3.71 9.62 9.04
CA ASP A 19 4.38 10.92 9.01
C ASP A 19 3.41 12.03 8.55
N SER A 20 2.47 12.43 9.40
CA SER A 20 1.44 13.42 9.05
C SER A 20 0.78 14.06 10.27
N TRP A 21 -0.11 15.04 10.02
CA TRP A 21 -1.01 15.69 10.98
C TRP A 21 -2.28 14.87 11.30
N TYR A 22 -2.16 13.54 11.34
CA TYR A 22 -3.28 12.65 11.64
C TYR A 22 -3.44 12.42 13.14
N ARG A 23 -4.62 11.95 13.53
CA ARG A 23 -4.91 11.55 14.92
C ARG A 23 -3.93 10.49 15.43
N THR A 24 -3.64 10.53 16.73
CA THR A 24 -2.67 9.61 17.38
C THR A 24 -3.29 8.61 18.35
N TRP A 25 -4.57 8.77 18.70
CA TRP A 25 -5.25 7.78 19.55
C TRP A 25 -5.64 6.53 18.76
N MET A 26 -5.80 5.45 19.52
CA MET A 26 -6.14 4.13 19.01
C MET A 26 -7.44 3.64 19.65
N SER A 27 -8.28 2.96 18.86
CA SER A 27 -9.42 2.20 19.36
C SER A 27 -9.35 0.75 18.88
N ILE A 28 -10.04 -0.13 19.59
CA ILE A 28 -10.31 -1.49 19.12
C ILE A 28 -11.77 -1.51 18.69
N GLU A 29 -12.03 -1.62 17.40
CA GLU A 29 -13.38 -1.72 16.86
C GLU A 29 -13.87 -3.16 17.02
N PRO A 30 -14.97 -3.42 17.73
CA PRO A 30 -15.40 -4.77 18.06
C PRO A 30 -15.91 -5.53 16.83
N ALA A 31 -15.77 -6.86 16.87
CA ALA A 31 -16.46 -7.74 15.92
C ALA A 31 -17.97 -7.62 16.10
N LYS A 32 -18.73 -7.73 15.00
CA LYS A 32 -20.18 -7.54 15.03
C LYS A 32 -20.89 -8.31 13.92
N ASP A 33 -22.06 -8.86 14.27
CA ASP A 33 -23.00 -9.43 13.32
C ASP A 33 -24.05 -8.41 12.89
N TYR A 34 -24.44 -8.48 11.63
CA TYR A 34 -25.38 -7.54 11.02
C TYR A 34 -26.52 -8.27 10.26
N PRO A 35 -27.75 -7.75 10.32
CA PRO A 35 -28.83 -8.15 9.41
C PRO A 35 -28.45 -7.99 7.94
N ARG A 36 -29.06 -8.80 7.06
CA ARG A 36 -28.67 -8.96 5.65
C ARG A 36 -28.75 -7.67 4.82
N ASP A 37 -29.68 -6.79 5.16
CA ASP A 37 -29.99 -5.53 4.50
C ASP A 37 -29.27 -4.32 5.12
N THR A 38 -28.36 -4.57 6.06
CA THR A 38 -27.57 -3.50 6.67
C THR A 38 -26.65 -2.85 5.64
N ILE A 39 -26.59 -1.52 5.68
CA ILE A 39 -25.62 -0.71 4.93
C ILE A 39 -24.58 -0.13 5.89
N THR A 40 -23.41 0.18 5.37
CA THR A 40 -22.38 0.93 6.10
C THR A 40 -21.97 2.16 5.30
N ASN A 41 -21.73 3.25 6.02
CA ASN A 41 -21.16 4.46 5.45
C ASN A 41 -19.69 4.24 5.08
N ILE A 42 -19.28 4.94 4.03
CA ILE A 42 -17.90 5.21 3.67
C ILE A 42 -17.64 6.68 3.98
N TYR A 43 -16.57 6.94 4.71
CA TYR A 43 -16.26 8.25 5.26
C TYR A 43 -15.07 8.93 4.56
N GLU A 44 -14.93 10.22 4.81
CA GLU A 44 -13.75 11.02 4.51
C GLU A 44 -13.42 11.84 5.76
N GLY A 45 -12.13 11.94 6.09
CA GLY A 45 -11.65 12.80 7.16
C GLY A 45 -11.54 12.13 8.54
N LEU A 46 -11.77 10.81 8.65
CA LEU A 46 -11.65 10.07 9.92
C LEU A 46 -10.23 10.13 10.53
N MET A 47 -9.22 10.41 9.71
CA MET A 47 -7.83 10.57 10.13
C MET A 47 -7.52 11.95 10.72
N HIS A 48 -8.39 12.95 10.50
CA HIS A 48 -8.14 14.37 10.81
C HIS A 48 -8.99 14.91 11.97
N THR A 49 -9.48 14.02 12.81
CA THR A 49 -10.29 14.39 13.97
C THR A 49 -9.41 14.99 15.07
N GLU A 50 -9.97 15.86 15.93
CA GLU A 50 -9.22 16.49 17.03
C GLU A 50 -9.18 15.64 18.32
N HIS A 51 -10.24 14.86 18.56
CA HIS A 51 -10.31 13.90 19.67
C HIS A 51 -11.15 12.68 19.27
N SER A 52 -11.12 11.62 20.08
CA SER A 52 -11.69 10.30 19.73
C SER A 52 -13.19 10.23 19.42
N LYS A 53 -13.95 11.28 19.73
CA LYS A 53 -15.39 11.40 19.43
C LYS A 53 -15.71 12.52 18.43
N ASP A 54 -14.70 13.17 17.87
CA ASP A 54 -14.91 14.27 16.94
C ASP A 54 -15.36 13.72 15.59
N MET A 55 -16.38 14.37 15.03
CA MET A 55 -16.95 14.08 13.71
C MET A 55 -17.26 15.37 12.94
N THR A 56 -16.74 16.52 13.40
CA THR A 56 -17.14 17.86 12.93
C THR A 56 -16.91 18.02 11.43
N ASP A 57 -15.73 17.60 10.95
CA ASP A 57 -15.35 17.69 9.52
C ASP A 57 -15.42 16.34 8.78
N VAL A 58 -15.95 15.30 9.44
CA VAL A 58 -16.08 13.97 8.85
C VAL A 58 -17.29 13.94 7.92
N LYS A 59 -17.07 13.56 6.66
CA LYS A 59 -18.12 13.50 5.63
C LYS A 59 -18.47 12.05 5.31
N VAL A 60 -19.73 11.80 4.98
CA VAL A 60 -20.16 10.53 4.38
C VAL A 60 -20.02 10.67 2.86
N ARG A 61 -19.06 9.96 2.25
CA ARG A 61 -18.89 9.93 0.79
C ARG A 61 -19.94 9.05 0.11
N GLY A 62 -20.46 8.05 0.81
CA GLY A 62 -21.52 7.19 0.31
C GLY A 62 -21.74 5.96 1.19
N THR A 63 -22.37 4.93 0.63
CA THR A 63 -22.70 3.70 1.37
C THR A 63 -22.46 2.46 0.53
N ILE A 64 -22.16 1.36 1.20
CA ILE A 64 -22.06 0.02 0.60
C ILE A 64 -22.88 -0.98 1.43
N PRO A 65 -23.27 -2.14 0.87
CA PRO A 65 -23.78 -3.25 1.66
C PRO A 65 -22.79 -3.66 2.76
N GLN A 66 -23.30 -3.88 3.97
CA GLN A 66 -22.50 -4.36 5.09
C GLN A 66 -22.29 -5.87 5.02
N ALA A 67 -21.14 -6.35 5.47
CA ALA A 67 -20.88 -7.77 5.66
C ALA A 67 -21.73 -8.33 6.81
N ARG A 68 -22.17 -9.59 6.71
CA ARG A 68 -22.97 -10.24 7.77
C ARG A 68 -22.24 -10.34 9.10
N HIS A 69 -20.92 -10.44 9.04
CA HIS A 69 -20.01 -10.46 10.18
C HIS A 69 -18.81 -9.58 9.86
N THR A 70 -18.40 -8.76 10.80
CA THR A 70 -17.14 -8.01 10.74
C THR A 70 -16.19 -8.47 11.82
N TYR A 71 -14.91 -8.58 11.48
CA TYR A 71 -13.85 -8.89 12.41
C TYR A 71 -13.48 -7.66 13.26
N ARG A 72 -13.04 -7.93 14.49
CA ARG A 72 -12.44 -6.94 15.37
C ARG A 72 -11.10 -6.48 14.79
N PHE A 73 -10.81 -5.17 14.85
CA PHE A 73 -9.54 -4.62 14.37
C PHE A 73 -9.04 -3.45 15.21
N LEU A 74 -7.73 -3.23 15.17
CA LEU A 74 -7.03 -2.09 15.75
C LEU A 74 -7.11 -0.90 14.79
N ASN A 75 -7.71 0.18 15.28
CA ASN A 75 -8.02 1.39 14.53
C ASN A 75 -7.11 2.55 14.99
N THR A 76 -5.89 2.55 14.44
CA THR A 76 -5.00 3.73 14.33
C THR A 76 -5.51 4.69 13.24
N ALA A 77 -4.83 5.80 12.95
CA ALA A 77 -5.22 6.72 11.86
C ALA A 77 -5.52 5.96 10.56
N TYR A 78 -4.54 5.17 10.10
CA TYR A 78 -4.77 4.08 9.15
C TYR A 78 -4.96 2.76 9.91
N PRO A 79 -6.13 2.10 9.82
CA PRO A 79 -6.36 0.80 10.44
C PRO A 79 -5.31 -0.24 10.06
N CYS A 80 -4.77 -0.99 11.03
CA CYS A 80 -3.50 -1.70 10.81
C CYS A 80 -3.48 -3.20 11.13
N LEU A 81 -4.43 -3.74 11.91
CA LEU A 81 -4.41 -5.16 12.30
C LEU A 81 -5.78 -5.66 12.71
N ASN A 82 -6.21 -6.83 12.21
CA ASN A 82 -7.43 -7.49 12.69
C ASN A 82 -7.17 -8.75 13.54
N GLU A 83 -8.21 -9.28 14.17
CA GLU A 83 -8.14 -10.49 15.01
C GLU A 83 -7.78 -11.78 14.24
N LYS A 84 -7.71 -11.72 12.91
CA LYS A 84 -7.28 -12.82 12.05
C LYS A 84 -5.80 -12.72 11.69
N GLN A 85 -5.08 -11.81 12.33
CA GLN A 85 -3.66 -11.53 12.07
C GLN A 85 -3.40 -11.05 10.63
N LEU A 86 -4.38 -10.41 10.01
CA LEU A 86 -4.18 -9.62 8.79
C LEU A 86 -3.76 -8.22 9.21
N ALA A 87 -2.57 -7.82 8.78
CA ALA A 87 -1.95 -6.54 9.07
C ALA A 87 -1.79 -5.69 7.80
N MET A 88 -1.87 -4.37 7.95
CA MET A 88 -1.68 -3.41 6.86
C MET A 88 -0.83 -2.22 7.34
N GLY A 89 0.16 -1.86 6.53
CA GLY A 89 0.78 -0.54 6.54
C GLY A 89 0.36 0.23 5.27
N GLU A 90 0.68 1.51 5.23
CA GLU A 90 0.28 2.42 4.16
C GLU A 90 1.47 3.32 3.78
N THR A 91 1.51 3.79 2.55
CA THR A 91 2.44 4.82 2.09
C THR A 91 1.85 5.59 0.90
N THR A 92 1.77 6.91 1.03
CA THR A 92 1.34 7.77 -0.08
C THR A 92 2.42 7.86 -1.16
N ILE A 93 2.12 7.31 -2.34
CA ILE A 93 3.04 7.25 -3.47
C ILE A 93 2.77 8.34 -4.53
N SER A 94 1.74 9.16 -4.31
CA SER A 94 1.29 10.20 -5.25
C SER A 94 1.07 9.60 -6.64
N GLY A 95 1.25 10.35 -7.71
CA GLY A 95 1.11 9.84 -9.08
C GLY A 95 0.74 10.93 -10.05
N ARG A 96 0.37 10.53 -11.26
CA ARG A 96 -0.06 11.47 -12.29
C ARG A 96 -1.44 12.05 -11.96
N ASP A 97 -1.58 13.37 -12.08
CA ASP A 97 -2.87 14.07 -11.92
C ASP A 97 -3.97 13.52 -12.86
N THR A 98 -3.58 12.98 -14.02
CA THR A 98 -4.50 12.38 -14.98
C THR A 98 -5.21 11.12 -14.47
N LEU A 99 -4.73 10.53 -13.36
CA LEU A 99 -5.32 9.34 -12.75
C LEU A 99 -6.33 9.69 -11.65
N GLN A 100 -6.35 10.92 -11.15
CA GLN A 100 -7.23 11.30 -10.05
C GLN A 100 -8.71 11.29 -10.47
N ASN A 101 -9.59 10.87 -9.55
CA ASN A 101 -11.03 10.91 -9.73
C ASN A 101 -11.75 11.18 -8.42
N ASP A 102 -12.08 12.45 -8.16
CA ASP A 102 -12.77 12.91 -6.96
C ASP A 102 -14.16 12.27 -6.72
N LYS A 103 -14.74 11.60 -7.72
CA LYS A 103 -16.01 10.88 -7.61
C LYS A 103 -15.86 9.43 -7.18
N GLY A 104 -14.63 8.91 -7.08
CA GLY A 104 -14.38 7.59 -6.50
C GLY A 104 -14.85 7.54 -5.05
N LEU A 105 -15.59 6.49 -4.68
CA LEU A 105 -16.18 6.40 -3.34
C LEU A 105 -15.10 6.21 -2.27
N PHE A 106 -14.07 5.42 -2.59
CA PHE A 106 -13.09 4.97 -1.62
C PHE A 106 -11.83 5.83 -1.61
N LEU A 107 -11.51 6.34 -0.42
CA LEU A 107 -10.16 6.75 -0.04
C LEU A 107 -9.43 5.56 0.61
N ILE A 108 -8.10 5.62 0.72
CA ILE A 108 -7.30 4.46 1.09
C ILE A 108 -7.60 3.95 2.51
N GLU A 109 -7.88 4.85 3.46
CA GLU A 109 -8.16 4.50 4.85
C GLU A 109 -9.45 3.67 4.97
N GLU A 110 -10.45 3.98 4.15
CA GLU A 110 -11.72 3.26 4.14
C GLU A 110 -11.61 1.91 3.41
N LEU A 111 -10.73 1.80 2.39
CA LEU A 111 -10.41 0.50 1.80
C LEU A 111 -9.75 -0.42 2.82
N GLN A 112 -8.75 0.07 3.56
CA GLN A 112 -8.11 -0.67 4.64
C GLN A 112 -9.11 -1.09 5.71
N ARG A 113 -9.95 -0.15 6.17
CA ARG A 113 -10.99 -0.44 7.18
C ARG A 113 -11.92 -1.55 6.72
N VAL A 114 -12.48 -1.44 5.51
CA VAL A 114 -13.42 -2.44 4.97
C VAL A 114 -12.74 -3.79 4.76
N ALA A 115 -11.48 -3.80 4.31
CA ALA A 115 -10.71 -5.02 4.15
C ALA A 115 -10.43 -5.72 5.49
N LEU A 116 -9.97 -4.98 6.51
CA LEU A 116 -9.71 -5.52 7.84
C LEU A 116 -10.98 -6.02 8.53
N GLN A 117 -12.13 -5.39 8.26
CA GLN A 117 -13.43 -5.88 8.75
C GLN A 117 -13.85 -7.21 8.11
N ARG A 118 -13.42 -7.53 6.89
CA ARG A 118 -14.05 -8.58 6.07
C ARG A 118 -13.14 -9.73 5.65
N CYS A 119 -11.82 -9.56 5.77
CA CYS A 119 -10.84 -10.51 5.24
C CYS A 119 -9.99 -11.18 6.33
N THR A 120 -9.54 -12.40 6.04
CA THR A 120 -8.67 -13.17 6.94
C THR A 120 -7.26 -13.35 6.39
N THR A 121 -7.02 -13.07 5.10
CA THR A 121 -5.72 -13.22 4.45
C THR A 121 -5.39 -12.02 3.56
N ALA A 122 -4.11 -11.83 3.24
CA ALA A 122 -3.62 -10.74 2.39
C ALA A 122 -4.26 -10.81 1.00
N ARG A 123 -4.32 -12.00 0.39
CA ARG A 123 -4.95 -12.20 -0.92
C ARG A 123 -6.44 -11.90 -0.94
N GLN A 124 -7.16 -12.24 0.14
CA GLN A 124 -8.59 -11.90 0.25
C GLN A 124 -8.77 -10.39 0.32
N ALA A 125 -7.92 -9.69 1.09
CA ALA A 125 -7.93 -8.23 1.17
C ALA A 125 -7.69 -7.59 -0.20
N ILE A 126 -6.64 -7.99 -0.93
CA ILE A 126 -6.31 -7.47 -2.27
C ILE A 126 -7.49 -7.65 -3.23
N ARG A 127 -8.09 -8.85 -3.27
CA ARG A 127 -9.24 -9.13 -4.16
C ARG A 127 -10.48 -8.32 -3.77
N LEU A 128 -10.76 -8.19 -2.48
CA LEU A 128 -11.89 -7.40 -2.00
C LEU A 128 -11.70 -5.93 -2.37
N MET A 129 -10.54 -5.33 -2.03
CA MET A 129 -10.24 -3.94 -2.37
C MET A 129 -10.33 -3.71 -3.87
N GLY A 130 -9.74 -4.59 -4.68
CA GLY A 130 -9.83 -4.51 -6.13
C GLY A 130 -11.27 -4.56 -6.66
N SER A 131 -12.14 -5.38 -6.06
CA SER A 131 -13.56 -5.44 -6.42
C SER A 131 -14.33 -4.17 -6.02
N LEU A 132 -14.01 -3.60 -4.85
CA LEU A 132 -14.61 -2.36 -4.35
C LEU A 132 -14.20 -1.17 -5.21
N ILE A 133 -12.92 -1.09 -5.58
CA ILE A 133 -12.38 -0.09 -6.51
C ILE A 133 -13.08 -0.19 -7.87
N LYS A 134 -13.22 -1.39 -8.41
CA LYS A 134 -13.91 -1.61 -9.70
C LYS A 134 -15.38 -1.18 -9.65
N GLN A 135 -16.07 -1.42 -8.53
CA GLN A 135 -17.50 -1.17 -8.41
C GLN A 135 -17.83 0.28 -8.04
N TYR A 136 -17.04 0.88 -7.15
CA TYR A 136 -17.35 2.15 -6.51
C TYR A 136 -16.33 3.25 -6.77
N GLY A 137 -15.21 2.92 -7.41
CA GLY A 137 -14.15 3.85 -7.74
C GLY A 137 -13.20 4.13 -6.58
N TYR A 138 -11.97 4.47 -6.96
CA TYR A 138 -10.93 4.96 -6.07
C TYR A 138 -10.76 6.47 -6.26
N GLY A 139 -10.82 7.21 -5.16
CA GLY A 139 -10.96 8.67 -5.17
C GLY A 139 -9.83 9.45 -4.53
N ASP A 140 -8.72 8.79 -4.26
CA ASP A 140 -7.55 9.36 -3.61
C ASP A 140 -6.41 9.67 -4.61
N SER A 141 -5.33 10.24 -4.08
CA SER A 141 -4.01 10.20 -4.69
C SER A 141 -3.51 8.75 -4.84
N GLY A 142 -2.40 8.50 -5.52
CA GLY A 142 -1.87 7.14 -5.59
C GLY A 142 -1.33 6.71 -4.23
N GLU A 143 -1.73 5.52 -3.78
CA GLU A 143 -1.38 5.00 -2.46
C GLU A 143 -0.84 3.57 -2.57
N CYS A 144 0.01 3.20 -1.62
CA CYS A 144 0.58 1.88 -1.45
C CYS A 144 0.10 1.28 -0.12
N LEU A 145 -0.33 0.03 -0.15
CA LEU A 145 -0.59 -0.77 1.04
C LEU A 145 0.39 -1.92 1.13
N THR A 146 0.94 -2.11 2.32
CA THR A 146 1.79 -3.23 2.67
C THR A 146 0.99 -4.23 3.48
N ILE A 147 0.58 -5.33 2.86
CA ILE A 147 -0.45 -6.22 3.40
C ILE A 147 0.20 -7.54 3.81
N ALA A 148 0.14 -7.87 5.10
CA ALA A 148 0.74 -9.08 5.64
C ALA A 148 -0.30 -9.96 6.33
N ASP A 149 -0.17 -11.27 6.18
CA ASP A 149 -0.80 -12.24 7.06
C ASP A 149 0.25 -13.20 7.64
N GLN A 150 -0.18 -14.29 8.26
CA GLN A 150 0.71 -15.26 8.89
C GLN A 150 1.70 -15.94 7.92
N ASN A 151 1.47 -15.89 6.61
CA ASN A 151 2.19 -16.68 5.62
C ASN A 151 2.91 -15.85 4.56
N GLU A 152 2.36 -14.70 4.21
CA GLU A 152 2.82 -13.89 3.08
C GLU A 152 2.66 -12.38 3.32
N VAL A 153 3.53 -11.60 2.66
CA VAL A 153 3.46 -10.14 2.63
C VAL A 153 3.48 -9.64 1.19
N TRP A 154 2.65 -8.63 0.93
CA TRP A 154 2.37 -8.08 -0.38
C TRP A 154 2.55 -6.57 -0.37
N ILE A 155 3.05 -6.04 -1.48
CA ILE A 155 2.86 -4.65 -1.85
C ILE A 155 1.62 -4.55 -2.75
N PHE A 156 0.77 -3.55 -2.53
CA PHE A 156 -0.40 -3.25 -3.33
C PHE A 156 -0.38 -1.76 -3.64
N GLU A 157 -0.32 -1.37 -4.91
CA GLU A 157 -0.27 0.02 -5.35
C GLU A 157 -1.51 0.33 -6.18
N VAL A 158 -2.17 1.44 -5.89
CA VAL A 158 -3.46 1.80 -6.48
C VAL A 158 -3.50 3.25 -6.90
N PHE A 159 -4.16 3.50 -8.03
CA PHE A 159 -4.47 4.81 -8.58
C PHE A 159 -5.93 4.83 -9.05
N GLY A 160 -6.47 6.03 -9.27
CA GLY A 160 -7.76 6.17 -9.96
C GLY A 160 -7.65 5.85 -11.47
N GLU A 161 -8.79 5.74 -12.14
CA GLU A 161 -8.87 5.49 -13.60
C GLU A 161 -9.03 6.81 -14.40
N GLY A 162 -8.63 7.92 -13.79
CA GLY A 162 -8.79 9.26 -14.32
C GLY A 162 -10.20 9.83 -14.18
N PRO A 163 -10.39 11.13 -14.49
CA PRO A 163 -11.55 11.91 -14.05
C PRO A 163 -12.87 11.55 -14.75
N LYS A 164 -12.82 10.71 -15.78
CA LYS A 164 -13.97 10.35 -16.62
C LYS A 164 -14.59 9.01 -16.27
N GLN A 165 -13.89 8.15 -15.53
CA GLN A 165 -14.31 6.76 -15.29
C GLN A 165 -14.28 6.44 -13.80
N ILE A 166 -15.44 6.04 -13.26
CA ILE A 166 -15.53 5.50 -11.90
C ILE A 166 -14.89 4.11 -11.92
N GLY A 167 -13.73 4.01 -11.28
CA GLY A 167 -12.91 2.81 -11.27
C GLY A 167 -11.57 3.10 -10.60
N GLY A 168 -10.59 2.26 -10.92
CA GLY A 168 -9.22 2.43 -10.49
C GLY A 168 -8.34 1.39 -11.14
N VAL A 169 -7.04 1.64 -11.09
CA VAL A 169 -6.02 0.74 -11.60
C VAL A 169 -5.07 0.39 -10.49
N TRP A 170 -4.79 -0.89 -10.32
CA TRP A 170 -3.94 -1.37 -9.23
C TRP A 170 -3.13 -2.59 -9.65
N ALA A 171 -2.00 -2.77 -9.00
CA ALA A 171 -1.19 -3.97 -9.07
C ALA A 171 -0.73 -4.36 -7.67
N ALA A 172 -0.48 -5.65 -7.47
CA ALA A 172 0.07 -6.19 -6.26
C ALA A 172 1.12 -7.24 -6.56
N GLN A 173 2.19 -7.24 -5.78
CA GLN A 173 3.26 -8.21 -5.88
C GLN A 173 3.59 -8.81 -4.50
N ARG A 174 3.73 -10.13 -4.45
CA ARG A 174 4.17 -10.84 -3.25
C ARG A 174 5.67 -10.62 -3.07
N ILE A 175 6.08 -10.30 -1.85
CA ILE A 175 7.49 -10.28 -1.50
C ILE A 175 7.95 -11.73 -1.26
N PRO A 176 9.05 -12.19 -1.89
CA PRO A 176 9.56 -13.54 -1.66
C PRO A 176 9.82 -13.81 -0.17
N ASP A 177 9.66 -15.07 0.24
CA ASP A 177 9.71 -15.42 1.65
C ASP A 177 11.06 -15.06 2.30
N ASP A 178 12.17 -15.09 1.56
CA ASP A 178 13.52 -14.76 2.05
C ASP A 178 14.00 -13.35 1.69
N GLU A 179 13.09 -12.46 1.29
CA GLU A 179 13.42 -11.09 0.91
C GLU A 179 12.70 -10.02 1.76
N VAL A 180 13.21 -8.80 1.65
CA VAL A 180 12.70 -7.59 2.28
C VAL A 180 12.41 -6.56 1.20
N ALA A 181 11.25 -5.89 1.30
CA ALA A 181 10.89 -4.77 0.44
C ALA A 181 10.69 -3.50 1.27
N VAL A 182 11.05 -2.38 0.67
CA VAL A 182 10.96 -1.04 1.25
C VAL A 182 10.04 -0.21 0.36
N SER A 183 9.08 0.49 0.97
CA SER A 183 8.24 1.47 0.31
C SER A 183 8.46 2.81 1.00
N ALA A 184 8.80 3.85 0.24
CA ALA A 184 8.61 5.23 0.64
C ALA A 184 7.60 5.88 -0.33
N ASN A 185 7.57 7.21 -0.39
CA ASN A 185 6.56 7.98 -1.12
C ASN A 185 6.72 7.94 -2.65
N ILE A 186 6.79 6.73 -3.22
CA ILE A 186 6.93 6.47 -4.64
C ILE A 186 6.45 5.06 -5.01
N CYS A 187 5.86 4.93 -6.19
CA CYS A 187 5.48 3.66 -6.79
C CYS A 187 6.71 2.81 -7.14
N ARG A 188 6.69 1.54 -6.72
CA ARG A 188 7.79 0.58 -6.81
C ARG A 188 7.55 -0.52 -7.83
N ILE A 189 6.31 -0.97 -8.01
CA ILE A 189 6.01 -2.17 -8.82
C ILE A 189 6.41 -1.90 -10.27
N GLY A 190 7.30 -2.74 -10.80
CA GLY A 190 7.81 -2.65 -12.17
C GLY A 190 7.04 -3.55 -13.13
N LYS A 191 7.75 -4.50 -13.72
CA LYS A 191 7.19 -5.48 -14.66
C LYS A 191 6.16 -6.37 -13.98
N LEU A 192 5.05 -6.63 -14.67
CA LEU A 192 4.00 -7.54 -14.22
C LEU A 192 4.08 -8.89 -14.95
N ASN A 193 4.20 -9.99 -14.20
CA ASN A 193 4.01 -11.34 -14.73
C ASN A 193 2.65 -11.89 -14.29
N LEU A 194 1.57 -11.49 -14.95
CA LEU A 194 0.21 -11.90 -14.57
C LEU A 194 -0.09 -13.40 -14.81
N SER A 195 0.80 -14.12 -15.50
CA SER A 195 0.70 -15.59 -15.57
C SER A 195 1.13 -16.28 -14.28
N ASP A 196 1.94 -15.61 -13.46
CA ASP A 196 2.34 -16.05 -12.14
C ASP A 196 1.36 -15.50 -11.10
N THR A 197 0.23 -16.18 -10.97
CA THR A 197 -0.84 -15.81 -10.04
C THR A 197 -0.46 -16.00 -8.56
N ASP A 198 0.66 -16.68 -8.29
CA ASP A 198 1.16 -16.87 -6.94
C ASP A 198 1.91 -15.63 -6.44
N HIS A 199 2.50 -14.85 -7.35
CA HIS A 199 3.27 -13.65 -7.01
C HIS A 199 2.65 -12.34 -7.49
N PHE A 200 1.70 -12.37 -8.45
CA PHE A 200 1.12 -11.15 -9.01
C PHE A 200 -0.42 -11.17 -9.00
N MET A 201 -0.98 -10.00 -8.73
CA MET A 201 -2.39 -9.68 -8.95
C MET A 201 -2.49 -8.26 -9.53
N ALA A 202 -3.47 -8.00 -10.39
CA ALA A 202 -3.70 -6.65 -10.90
C ALA A 202 -5.18 -6.48 -11.27
N SER A 203 -5.59 -5.23 -11.48
CA SER A 203 -6.89 -4.94 -12.06
C SER A 203 -6.98 -5.44 -13.51
N ASP A 204 -8.16 -5.90 -13.94
CA ASP A 204 -8.38 -6.42 -15.30
C ASP A 204 -8.03 -5.40 -16.40
N ASN A 205 -8.09 -4.11 -16.06
CA ASN A 205 -7.85 -2.96 -16.93
C ASN A 205 -6.40 -2.42 -16.85
N VAL A 206 -5.48 -3.09 -16.13
CA VAL A 206 -4.12 -2.56 -15.84
C VAL A 206 -3.29 -2.19 -17.08
N PHE A 207 -3.55 -2.79 -18.23
CA PHE A 207 -2.88 -2.40 -19.48
C PHE A 207 -3.72 -1.43 -20.32
N SER A 208 -5.04 -1.56 -20.31
CA SER A 208 -5.93 -0.74 -21.13
C SER A 208 -6.01 0.69 -20.64
N VAL A 209 -5.99 0.93 -19.32
CA VAL A 209 -5.99 2.29 -18.74
C VAL A 209 -4.75 3.05 -19.16
N ALA A 210 -3.56 2.45 -19.03
CA ALA A 210 -2.31 3.06 -19.47
C ALA A 210 -2.37 3.47 -20.95
N ARG A 211 -2.93 2.62 -21.84
CA ARG A 211 -3.10 2.96 -23.25
C ARG A 211 -4.11 4.07 -23.49
N GLN A 212 -5.28 3.99 -22.84
CA GLN A 212 -6.34 4.98 -22.99
C GLN A 212 -5.91 6.38 -22.54
N LEU A 213 -5.07 6.45 -21.52
CA LEU A 213 -4.51 7.69 -20.99
C LEU A 213 -3.19 8.11 -21.66
N ASN A 214 -2.75 7.40 -22.71
CA ASN A 214 -1.47 7.63 -23.41
C ASN A 214 -0.24 7.58 -22.48
N LEU A 215 -0.29 6.77 -21.43
CA LEU A 215 0.80 6.53 -20.48
C LEU A 215 1.69 5.36 -20.92
N TRP A 216 1.19 4.52 -21.82
CA TRP A 216 1.93 3.46 -22.49
C TRP A 216 1.38 3.29 -23.90
N ASP A 217 2.26 3.25 -24.90
CA ASP A 217 1.88 3.14 -26.32
C ASP A 217 1.46 1.71 -26.72
N GLY A 218 1.59 0.75 -25.80
CA GLY A 218 1.31 -0.66 -26.07
C GLY A 218 2.45 -1.40 -26.74
N THR A 219 3.59 -0.74 -26.95
CA THR A 219 4.81 -1.32 -27.50
C THR A 219 5.89 -1.42 -26.41
N GLY A 220 6.84 -2.34 -26.57
CA GLY A 220 7.85 -2.61 -25.55
C GLY A 220 7.29 -3.27 -24.28
N GLU A 221 8.13 -3.31 -23.25
CA GLU A 221 7.80 -3.93 -21.96
C GLU A 221 7.01 -2.97 -21.07
N PHE A 222 5.90 -3.46 -20.52
CA PHE A 222 5.11 -2.69 -19.57
C PHE A 222 5.78 -2.67 -18.18
N SER A 223 5.90 -1.48 -17.60
CA SER A 223 6.27 -1.26 -16.20
C SER A 223 5.22 -0.40 -15.50
N PHE A 224 4.69 -0.90 -14.38
CA PHE A 224 3.56 -0.30 -13.69
C PHE A 224 3.89 1.10 -13.14
N TRP A 225 5.04 1.27 -12.49
CA TRP A 225 5.47 2.59 -11.99
C TRP A 225 5.73 3.59 -13.11
N LYS A 226 6.34 3.17 -14.24
CA LYS A 226 6.60 4.07 -15.38
C LYS A 226 5.28 4.60 -15.97
N ALA A 227 4.30 3.70 -16.10
CA ALA A 227 2.98 4.06 -16.60
C ALA A 227 2.25 5.00 -15.62
N TYR A 228 2.10 4.61 -14.36
CA TYR A 228 1.14 5.25 -13.45
C TYR A 228 1.71 6.31 -12.51
N SER A 229 2.98 6.20 -12.12
CA SER A 229 3.67 7.22 -11.32
C SER A 229 4.50 8.15 -12.19
N GLY A 230 5.29 7.59 -13.12
CA GLY A 230 6.11 8.35 -14.09
C GLY A 230 7.47 8.80 -13.57
N GLY A 231 7.64 8.95 -12.25
CA GLY A 231 8.89 9.34 -11.64
C GLY A 231 8.78 9.51 -10.12
N ASN A 232 9.89 9.89 -9.49
CA ASN A 232 9.95 10.17 -8.07
C ASN A 232 9.47 11.60 -7.76
N TYR A 233 9.50 11.97 -6.47
CA TYR A 233 9.12 13.30 -5.99
C TYR A 233 9.89 14.46 -6.65
N PHE A 234 11.07 14.18 -7.23
CA PHE A 234 11.91 15.15 -7.96
C PHE A 234 11.72 15.08 -9.47
N ASP A 235 10.65 14.43 -9.95
CA ASP A 235 10.36 14.17 -11.36
C ASP A 235 11.45 13.36 -12.09
N GLU A 236 12.31 12.67 -11.35
CA GLU A 236 13.30 11.77 -11.96
C GLU A 236 12.63 10.46 -12.35
N PRO A 237 12.99 9.84 -13.49
CA PRO A 237 12.44 8.58 -13.94
C PRO A 237 13.06 7.40 -13.15
N LYS A 238 12.83 7.37 -11.85
CA LYS A 238 13.27 6.35 -10.89
C LYS A 238 12.06 5.77 -10.17
N ASN A 239 12.14 4.51 -9.73
CA ASN A 239 11.14 3.86 -8.88
C ASN A 239 11.55 3.83 -7.40
N TYR A 240 12.45 4.70 -6.96
CA TYR A 240 12.87 4.78 -5.57
C TYR A 240 13.19 6.22 -5.19
N SER A 241 13.16 6.49 -3.89
CA SER A 241 13.74 7.69 -3.30
C SER A 241 15.04 7.34 -2.58
N VAL A 242 15.74 8.38 -2.12
CA VAL A 242 16.95 8.24 -1.29
C VAL A 242 16.75 7.34 -0.07
N ARG A 243 15.53 7.32 0.51
CA ARG A 243 15.21 6.48 1.67
C ARG A 243 15.26 5.01 1.33
N GLU A 244 14.68 4.58 0.21
CA GLU A 244 14.75 3.16 -0.16
C GLU A 244 16.13 2.77 -0.63
N LEU A 245 16.84 3.62 -1.36
CA LEU A 245 18.24 3.35 -1.72
C LEU A 245 19.08 3.11 -0.47
N PHE A 246 19.01 4.02 0.50
CA PHE A 246 19.76 3.90 1.75
C PHE A 246 19.42 2.61 2.51
N ILE A 247 18.13 2.35 2.75
CA ILE A 247 17.73 1.14 3.49
C ILE A 247 18.13 -0.13 2.72
N MET A 248 17.97 -0.17 1.38
CA MET A 248 18.36 -1.32 0.58
C MET A 248 19.88 -1.56 0.58
N GLN A 249 20.71 -0.51 0.63
CA GLN A 249 22.15 -0.63 0.81
C GLN A 249 22.51 -1.19 2.20
N GLN A 250 21.79 -0.81 3.26
CA GLN A 250 21.98 -1.39 4.60
C GLN A 250 21.58 -2.87 4.64
N LEU A 251 20.50 -3.23 3.95
CA LEU A 251 20.01 -4.61 3.88
C LEU A 251 20.96 -5.49 3.07
N ALA A 252 21.48 -5.01 1.95
CA ALA A 252 22.28 -5.78 1.00
C ALA A 252 23.50 -4.98 0.52
N PRO A 253 24.52 -4.79 1.37
CA PRO A 253 25.68 -3.95 1.04
C PRO A 253 26.48 -4.45 -0.16
N ASP A 254 26.42 -5.76 -0.43
CA ASP A 254 27.14 -6.41 -1.52
C ASP A 254 26.37 -6.35 -2.86
N ALA A 255 25.14 -5.80 -2.88
CA ALA A 255 24.31 -5.68 -4.08
C ALA A 255 24.68 -4.49 -4.99
N ASN A 256 25.57 -3.61 -4.54
CA ASN A 256 26.06 -2.45 -5.29
C ASN A 256 24.94 -1.54 -5.83
N PHE A 257 23.88 -1.33 -5.05
CA PHE A 257 22.85 -0.34 -5.40
C PHE A 257 23.43 1.07 -5.36
N THR A 258 23.20 1.86 -6.41
CA THR A 258 23.67 3.24 -6.51
C THR A 258 22.54 4.15 -7.00
N ASP A 259 22.67 5.45 -6.75
CA ASP A 259 21.71 6.45 -7.21
C ASP A 259 21.74 6.69 -8.74
N GLU A 260 22.72 6.09 -9.43
CA GLU A 260 22.81 6.11 -10.90
C GLU A 260 21.83 5.12 -11.55
N MET A 261 21.28 4.18 -10.77
CA MET A 261 20.33 3.19 -11.28
C MET A 261 19.00 3.87 -11.61
N GLY A 262 18.44 3.57 -12.79
CA GLY A 262 17.08 4.04 -13.14
C GLY A 262 15.97 3.23 -12.45
N GLU A 263 16.28 2.07 -11.91
CA GLU A 263 15.30 1.18 -11.28
C GLU A 263 15.99 0.29 -10.24
N LEU A 264 15.51 0.31 -9.00
CA LEU A 264 15.87 -0.67 -7.97
C LEU A 264 14.89 -1.86 -8.02
N PRO A 265 15.35 -3.08 -7.69
CA PRO A 265 14.43 -4.20 -7.54
C PRO A 265 13.41 -3.89 -6.43
N LEU A 266 12.22 -4.47 -6.55
CA LEU A 266 11.16 -4.26 -5.55
C LEU A 266 11.59 -4.74 -4.16
N SER A 267 12.30 -5.86 -4.11
CA SER A 267 12.76 -6.54 -2.91
C SER A 267 14.19 -7.02 -3.05
N VAL A 268 14.84 -7.27 -1.91
CA VAL A 268 16.21 -7.79 -1.86
C VAL A 268 16.34 -8.81 -0.74
N LYS A 269 17.18 -9.82 -0.95
CA LYS A 269 17.60 -10.73 0.10
C LYS A 269 18.57 -9.99 1.04
N PRO A 270 18.21 -9.80 2.32
CA PRO A 270 19.09 -9.11 3.24
C PRO A 270 20.29 -10.00 3.60
N LYS A 271 21.43 -9.37 3.89
CA LYS A 271 22.66 -10.04 4.34
C LYS A 271 22.45 -10.80 5.65
N GLU A 272 21.71 -10.18 6.56
CA GLU A 272 21.33 -10.75 7.85
C GLU A 272 19.81 -10.78 7.96
N LYS A 273 19.28 -11.75 8.73
CA LYS A 273 17.86 -11.81 9.03
C LYS A 273 17.43 -10.63 9.92
N LEU A 274 16.18 -10.18 9.76
CA LEU A 274 15.65 -9.02 10.47
C LEU A 274 14.85 -9.41 11.71
N SER A 275 15.14 -8.73 12.82
CA SER A 275 14.28 -8.67 14.00
C SER A 275 13.33 -7.47 13.91
N VAL A 276 12.33 -7.41 14.80
CA VAL A 276 11.47 -6.22 14.91
C VAL A 276 12.30 -4.98 15.24
N GLU A 277 13.33 -5.13 16.09
CA GLU A 277 14.26 -4.07 16.44
C GLU A 277 15.09 -3.61 15.24
N SER A 278 15.50 -4.54 14.36
CA SER A 278 16.17 -4.21 13.10
C SER A 278 15.27 -3.37 12.20
N VAL A 279 14.00 -3.77 12.03
CA VAL A 279 13.02 -3.00 11.24
C VAL A 279 12.80 -1.62 11.85
N SER A 280 12.63 -1.52 13.17
CA SER A 280 12.44 -0.25 13.86
C SER A 280 13.64 0.69 13.70
N LYS A 281 14.87 0.17 13.75
CA LYS A 281 16.09 0.97 13.52
C LYS A 281 16.17 1.50 12.10
N LEU A 282 15.85 0.67 11.10
CA LEU A 282 15.82 1.10 9.69
C LEU A 282 14.74 2.17 9.44
N LEU A 283 13.58 2.07 10.10
CA LEU A 283 12.56 3.11 10.00
C LEU A 283 12.98 4.42 10.72
N GLY A 284 13.75 4.31 11.79
CA GLY A 284 14.31 5.46 12.51
C GLY A 284 15.59 6.04 11.90
N SER A 285 16.09 5.48 10.80
CA SER A 285 17.35 5.93 10.21
C SER A 285 17.25 7.34 9.63
N TYR A 286 18.34 8.09 9.75
CA TYR A 286 18.50 9.46 9.28
C TYR A 286 19.73 9.61 8.38
N TYR A 287 20.05 8.54 7.64
CA TYR A 287 21.18 8.43 6.69
C TYR A 287 22.55 8.40 7.37
N GLU A 288 22.61 7.75 8.53
CA GLU A 288 23.80 7.60 9.36
C GLU A 288 24.99 7.09 8.55
N GLY A 289 26.14 7.76 8.69
CA GLY A 289 27.37 7.36 8.01
C GLY A 289 27.44 7.73 6.53
N THR A 290 26.51 8.57 6.03
CA THR A 290 26.56 9.13 4.67
C THR A 290 26.68 10.66 4.71
N GLU A 291 26.96 11.27 3.56
CA GLU A 291 26.98 12.74 3.43
C GLU A 291 25.60 13.38 3.64
N LEU A 292 24.53 12.59 3.65
CA LEU A 292 23.15 13.03 3.89
C LEU A 292 22.73 12.92 5.36
N SER A 293 23.63 12.50 6.25
CA SER A 293 23.35 12.39 7.69
C SER A 293 22.83 13.71 8.25
N LEU A 294 21.68 13.67 8.92
CA LEU A 294 21.05 14.84 9.54
C LEU A 294 21.65 15.22 10.91
N SER A 295 22.59 14.43 11.43
CA SER A 295 23.35 14.71 12.66
C SER A 295 24.80 14.22 12.55
#